data_AF-A0A9X3G8A1-F1
#
_entry.id   AF-A0A9X3G8A1-F1
#
_cell.length_a   1.000
_cell.length_b   1.000
_cell.length_c   1.000
_cell.angle_alpha   90.00
_cell.angle_beta   90.00
_cell.angle_gamma   90.00
#
_symmetry.space_group_name_H-M   'P 1'
#
loop_
_entity.id
_entity.type
_entity.pdbx_description
1 polymer ?
#
loop_
_entity_poly.entity_id
_entity_poly.type
_entity_poly.pdbx_seq_one_letter_code
_entity_poly.pdbx_strand_id
1 'polypeptide(L)'
;MPTGLALRKEREELPARVARQPTEELARAVVEAHVARVDRYYRQPVDGPWIAVGMPDVEEMVAEWRLSRPVVVPGPAVSEPVVPPRRRRWLRRGAA
;
A
#
# COMPACT_ATOMS: atom_id res chain seq x y z
N MET A 1 10.80 -25.26 -11.67
CA MET A 1 11.14 -25.08 -10.23
C MET A 1 9.94 -25.51 -9.42
N PRO A 2 10.07 -26.35 -8.37
CA PRO A 2 8.93 -26.73 -7.53
C PRO A 2 8.23 -25.49 -6.96
N THR A 3 6.89 -25.52 -6.88
CA THR A 3 6.08 -24.36 -6.47
C THR A 3 6.49 -23.82 -5.10
N GLY A 4 6.75 -24.71 -4.13
CA GLY A 4 7.19 -24.29 -2.80
C GLY A 4 8.56 -23.63 -2.77
N LEU A 5 9.47 -24.00 -3.69
CA LEU A 5 10.78 -23.33 -3.80
C LEU A 5 10.63 -21.92 -4.40
N ALA A 6 9.67 -21.73 -5.32
CA ALA A 6 9.31 -20.41 -5.85
C ALA A 6 8.81 -19.49 -4.75
N LEU A 7 7.86 -19.97 -3.94
CA LEU A 7 7.31 -19.21 -2.84
C LEU A 7 8.37 -18.90 -1.77
N ARG A 8 9.29 -19.83 -1.49
CA ARG A 8 10.40 -19.56 -0.57
C ARG A 8 11.31 -18.43 -1.07
N LYS A 9 11.68 -18.46 -2.35
CA LYS A 9 12.48 -17.41 -2.97
C LYS A 9 11.74 -16.07 -2.98
N GLU A 10 10.44 -16.08 -3.33
CA GLU A 10 9.60 -14.88 -3.25
C GLU A 10 9.56 -14.29 -1.85
N ARG A 11 9.49 -15.13 -0.80
CA ARG A 11 9.51 -14.70 0.59
C ARG A 11 10.83 -14.03 0.96
N GLU A 12 11.95 -14.57 0.51
CA GLU A 12 13.29 -13.98 0.72
C GLU A 12 13.43 -12.62 0.04
N GLU A 13 12.81 -12.44 -1.13
CA GLU A 13 12.79 -11.16 -1.86
C GLU A 13 11.74 -10.17 -1.33
N LEU A 14 10.80 -10.62 -0.50
CA LEU A 14 9.63 -9.86 -0.08
C LEU A 14 9.98 -8.55 0.64
N PRO A 15 10.92 -8.51 1.62
CA PRO A 15 11.29 -7.27 2.28
C PRO A 15 11.78 -6.19 1.29
N ALA A 16 12.63 -6.57 0.34
CA ALA A 16 13.13 -5.66 -0.69
C ALA A 16 12.02 -5.18 -1.65
N ARG A 17 10.99 -6.01 -1.90
CA ARG A 17 9.83 -5.62 -2.72
C ARG A 17 8.90 -4.66 -1.98
N VAL A 18 8.67 -4.90 -0.70
CA VAL A 18 7.86 -4.05 0.19
C VAL A 18 8.52 -2.68 0.35
N ALA A 19 9.83 -2.64 0.64
CA ALA A 19 10.59 -1.40 0.79
C ALA A 19 10.52 -0.47 -0.44
N ARG A 20 10.35 -1.03 -1.65
CA ARG A 20 10.23 -0.27 -2.90
C ARG A 20 8.84 0.33 -3.14
N GLN A 21 7.82 -0.03 -2.36
CA GLN A 21 6.47 0.46 -2.60
C GLN A 21 6.31 1.91 -2.16
N PRO A 22 5.67 2.78 -2.98
CA PRO A 22 5.59 4.22 -2.72
C PRO A 22 4.58 4.60 -1.64
N THR A 23 3.55 3.78 -1.42
CA THR A 23 2.49 3.99 -0.41
C THR A 23 2.32 2.77 0.48
N GLU A 24 1.66 2.96 1.62
CA GLU A 24 1.43 1.90 2.59
C GLU A 24 0.47 0.84 2.04
N GLU A 25 -0.56 1.27 1.33
CA GLU A 25 -1.57 0.38 0.74
C GLU A 25 -0.92 -0.57 -0.26
N LEU A 26 0.05 -0.08 -1.04
CA LEU A 26 0.83 -0.89 -1.98
C LEU A 26 1.81 -1.82 -1.25
N ALA A 27 2.45 -1.36 -0.18
CA ALA A 27 3.28 -2.20 0.68
C ALA A 27 2.46 -3.38 1.26
N ARG A 28 1.29 -3.08 1.85
CA ARG A 28 0.36 -4.08 2.37
C ARG A 28 -0.12 -5.05 1.29
N ALA A 29 -0.56 -4.53 0.13
CA ALA A 29 -1.05 -5.35 -0.98
C ALA A 29 0.01 -6.35 -1.50
N VAL A 30 1.29 -5.98 -1.51
CA VAL A 30 2.38 -6.88 -1.91
C VAL A 30 2.51 -8.06 -0.94
N VAL A 31 2.43 -7.82 0.38
CA VAL A 31 2.52 -8.88 1.39
C VAL A 31 1.30 -9.78 1.35
N GLU A 32 0.09 -9.20 1.31
CA GLU A 32 -1.17 -9.94 1.22
C GLU A 32 -1.24 -10.82 -0.03
N ALA A 33 -0.76 -10.33 -1.18
CA ALA A 33 -0.71 -11.12 -2.40
C ALA A 33 0.22 -12.33 -2.27
N HIS A 34 1.31 -12.22 -1.50
CA HIS A 34 2.18 -13.36 -1.21
C HIS A 34 1.51 -14.34 -0.24
N VAL A 35 0.89 -13.84 0.83
CA VAL A 35 0.12 -14.64 1.79
C VAL A 35 -0.96 -15.47 1.08
N ALA A 36 -1.73 -14.85 0.18
CA ALA A 36 -2.75 -15.55 -0.59
C ALA A 36 -2.18 -16.66 -1.49
N ARG A 37 -0.99 -16.46 -2.07
CA ARG A 37 -0.32 -17.50 -2.87
C ARG A 37 0.15 -18.67 -2.00
N VAL A 38 0.70 -18.38 -0.80
CA VAL A 38 1.13 -19.40 0.16
C VAL A 38 -0.06 -20.18 0.71
N ASP A 39 -1.16 -19.51 1.07
CA ASP A 39 -2.40 -20.15 1.50
C ASP A 39 -2.96 -21.10 0.42
N ARG A 40 -3.02 -20.63 -0.84
CA ARG A 40 -3.44 -21.47 -1.96
C ARG A 40 -2.54 -22.70 -2.15
N TYR A 41 -1.23 -22.54 -2.01
CA TYR A 41 -0.27 -23.65 -2.11
C TYR A 41 -0.52 -24.72 -1.03
N TYR A 42 -0.91 -24.32 0.18
CA TYR A 42 -1.26 -25.28 1.24
C TYR A 42 -2.61 -25.96 1.04
N ARG A 43 -3.54 -25.33 0.32
CA ARG A 43 -4.89 -25.86 0.08
C ARG A 43 -5.02 -26.72 -1.17
N GLN A 44 -4.00 -26.74 -2.03
CA GLN A 44 -4.03 -27.47 -3.29
C GLN A 44 -3.08 -28.68 -3.25
N PRO A 45 -3.46 -29.79 -3.90
CA PRO A 45 -2.52 -30.85 -4.23
C PRO A 45 -1.36 -30.23 -5.03
N VAL A 46 -0.14 -30.43 -4.54
CA VAL A 46 1.06 -29.90 -5.17
C VAL A 46 1.77 -31.01 -5.91
N ASP A 47 2.07 -30.76 -7.19
CA ASP A 47 2.91 -31.65 -7.97
C ASP A 47 4.36 -31.51 -7.53
N GLY A 48 4.92 -32.61 -7.02
CA GLY A 48 6.33 -32.70 -6.61
C GLY A 48 6.57 -32.55 -5.10
N PRO A 49 7.82 -32.26 -4.69
CA PRO A 49 8.20 -32.24 -3.28
C PRO A 49 7.46 -31.15 -2.51
N TRP A 50 6.88 -31.53 -1.37
CA TRP A 50 6.26 -30.59 -0.44
C TRP A 50 7.34 -29.81 0.31
N ILE A 51 7.36 -28.49 0.10
CA ILE A 51 8.26 -27.56 0.77
C ILE A 51 7.43 -26.63 1.65
N ALA A 52 7.76 -26.55 2.93
CA ALA A 52 7.13 -25.63 3.86
C ALA A 52 7.58 -24.18 3.60
N VAL A 53 6.60 -23.28 3.50
CA VAL A 53 6.78 -21.83 3.33
C VAL A 53 6.03 -21.10 4.44
N GLY A 54 6.78 -20.43 5.32
CA GLY A 54 6.20 -19.63 6.40
C GLY A 54 5.42 -18.42 5.89
N MET A 55 4.31 -18.11 6.56
CA MET A 55 3.45 -16.96 6.28
C MET A 55 4.05 -15.69 6.90
N PRO A 56 4.32 -14.62 6.13
CA PRO A 56 4.75 -13.36 6.71
C PRO A 56 3.59 -12.68 7.46
N ASP A 57 3.91 -11.96 8.53
CA ASP A 57 2.95 -11.08 9.21
C ASP A 57 2.85 -9.77 8.42
N VAL A 58 1.62 -9.44 7.99
CA VAL A 58 1.35 -8.26 7.17
C VAL A 58 1.61 -6.98 7.96
N GLU A 59 1.18 -6.92 9.21
CA GLU A 59 1.27 -5.72 10.03
C GLU A 59 2.72 -5.46 10.48
N GLU A 60 3.47 -6.52 10.79
CA GLU A 60 4.91 -6.42 11.08
C GLU A 60 5.68 -5.83 9.90
N MET A 61 5.48 -6.38 8.69
CA MET A 61 6.17 -5.90 7.49
C MET A 61 5.79 -4.46 7.11
N VAL A 62 4.52 -4.09 7.30
CA VAL A 62 4.06 -2.71 7.08
C VAL A 62 4.64 -1.76 8.14
N ALA A 63 4.75 -2.19 9.39
CA ALA A 63 5.40 -1.41 10.44
C ALA A 63 6.88 -1.15 10.13
N GLU A 64 7.62 -2.18 9.70
CA GLU A 64 9.01 -2.02 9.24
C GLU A 64 9.12 -1.06 8.04
N TRP A 65 8.19 -1.15 7.08
CA TRP A 65 8.13 -0.23 5.94
C TRP A 65 7.93 1.21 6.41
N ARG A 66 7.01 1.47 7.35
CA ARG A 66 6.79 2.81 7.92
C ARG A 66 8.05 3.36 8.60
N LEU A 67 8.74 2.53 9.36
CA LEU A 67 9.98 2.90 10.07
C LEU A 67 11.15 3.19 9.12
N SER A 68 11.21 2.52 7.98
CA SER A 68 12.27 2.72 6.98
C SER A 68 12.18 4.04 6.22
N ARG A 69 11.03 4.73 6.30
CA ARG A 69 10.79 5.96 5.55
C ARG A 69 11.12 7.20 6.38
N PRO A 70 11.73 8.23 5.75
CA PRO A 70 11.79 9.53 6.39
C PRO A 70 10.36 9.99 6.66
N VAL A 71 10.07 10.36 7.90
CA VAL A 71 8.80 10.98 8.27
C VAL A 71 8.69 12.27 7.45
N VAL A 72 7.97 12.21 6.35
CA VAL A 72 7.43 13.40 5.70
C VAL A 72 6.36 13.86 6.67
N VAL A 73 6.73 14.71 7.62
CA VAL A 73 5.77 15.49 8.38
C VAL A 73 5.00 16.26 7.31
N PRO A 74 3.70 15.99 7.07
CA PRO A 74 2.94 16.89 6.24
C PRO A 74 3.05 18.24 6.92
N GLY A 75 3.75 19.19 6.28
CA GLY A 75 3.67 20.58 6.69
C GLY A 75 2.19 20.93 6.83
N PRO A 76 1.80 21.75 7.83
CA PRO A 76 0.41 21.98 8.15
C PRO A 76 -0.33 22.23 6.84
N ALA A 77 -1.34 21.40 6.56
CA ALA A 77 -2.19 21.54 5.40
C ALA A 77 -2.58 23.01 5.35
N VAL A 78 -1.96 23.78 4.45
CA VAL A 78 -2.26 25.19 4.27
C VAL A 78 -3.72 25.15 3.90
N SER A 79 -4.57 25.53 4.86
CA SER A 79 -6.00 25.61 4.69
C SER A 79 -6.21 26.40 3.41
N GLU A 80 -6.72 25.76 2.37
CA GLU A 80 -7.16 26.49 1.20
C GLU A 80 -8.04 27.63 1.70
N PRO A 81 -7.67 28.90 1.47
CA PRO A 81 -8.53 29.99 1.88
C PRO A 81 -9.81 29.84 1.07
N VAL A 82 -10.89 29.48 1.77
CA VAL A 82 -12.26 29.53 1.25
C VAL A 82 -12.46 30.92 0.67
N VAL A 83 -12.41 31.03 -0.66
CA VAL A 83 -12.65 32.27 -1.37
C VAL A 83 -14.13 32.61 -1.20
N PRO A 84 -14.51 33.71 -0.54
CA PRO A 84 -15.92 34.02 -0.37
C PRO A 84 -16.57 34.33 -1.73
N PRO A 85 -17.83 33.94 -1.96
CA PRO A 85 -18.51 34.23 -3.21
C PRO A 85 -18.66 35.74 -3.39
N ARG A 86 -18.05 36.27 -4.47
CA ARG A 86 -18.18 37.67 -4.88
C ARG A 86 -19.65 37.97 -5.21
N ARG A 87 -20.39 38.52 -4.24
CA ARG A 87 -21.73 39.05 -4.44
C ARG A 87 -21.65 40.22 -5.43
N ARG A 88 -22.09 39.97 -6.67
CA ARG A 88 -22.29 41.01 -7.69
C ARG A 88 -23.42 41.94 -7.23
N ARG A 89 -23.06 43.09 -6.67
CA ARG A 89 -23.98 44.21 -6.44
C ARG A 89 -24.28 44.88 -7.78
N TRP A 90 -25.33 44.43 -8.47
CA TRP A 90 -25.98 45.24 -9.49
C TRP A 90 -26.90 46.24 -8.79
N LEU A 91 -26.30 47.30 -8.27
CA LEU A 91 -27.04 48.50 -7.88
C LEU A 91 -27.31 49.32 -9.14
N ARG A 92 -28.60 49.39 -9.48
CA ARG A 92 -29.37 50.51 -10.04
C ARG A 92 -28.70 51.48 -11.04
N ARG A 93 -29.41 51.69 -12.16
CA ARG A 93 -29.77 52.99 -12.82
C ARG A 93 -30.55 52.64 -14.09
N GLY A 94 -31.66 53.24 -14.53
CA GLY A 94 -32.60 54.30 -14.12
C GLY A 94 -33.87 54.08 -14.98
N ALA A 95 -35.11 54.37 -14.55
CA ALA A 95 -35.72 55.70 -14.56
C ALA A 95 -35.43 56.51 -15.85
N ALA A 96 -36.24 56.29 -16.89
CA ALA A 96 -36.86 57.28 -17.77
C ALA A 96 -37.81 56.56 -18.74
#